data_AF-A0A5B1RFB0-F1
#
_entry.id   AF-A0A5B1RFB0-F1
#
_cell.length_a   1.000
_cell.length_b   1.000
_cell.length_c   1.000
_cell.angle_alpha   90.00
_cell.angle_beta   90.00
_cell.angle_gamma   90.00
#
_symmetry.space_group_name_H-M   'P 1'
#
loop_
_entity.id
_entity.type
_entity.pdbx_description
1 polymer ?
#
loop_
_entity_poly.entity_id
_entity_poly.type
_entity_poly.pdbx_seq_one_letter_code
_entity_poly.pdbx_strand_id
1 'polypeptide(L)'
;MSLSVANLPNYLKYRPRNLIIYGITPGPKEFSADELQYFMKNLVDDLIRLYEDGIFVKTPLYPQGQRIRVALIAVCCDHPAMCKVCGFGDHRKEEGFCSRCHIRHSQLRTKEAMTNGEKLLSDRVTRLINYVLRI
;
A
#
# COMPACT_ATOMS: atom_id res chain seq x y z
N MET A 1 -12.37 -0.13 -3.01
CA MET A 1 -11.02 0.36 -2.67
C MET A 1 -11.03 1.88 -2.64
N SER A 2 -10.43 2.47 -1.60
CA SER A 2 -10.38 3.92 -1.41
C SER A 2 -9.00 4.38 -0.97
N LEU A 3 -8.61 5.57 -1.38
CA LEU A 3 -7.39 6.25 -0.96
C LEU A 3 -7.73 7.31 0.08
N SER A 4 -6.84 7.47 1.04
CA SER A 4 -6.98 8.45 2.12
C SER A 4 -5.81 9.43 2.09
N VAL A 5 -6.12 10.73 2.16
CA VAL A 5 -5.09 11.78 2.10
C VAL A 5 -4.39 11.89 3.45
N ALA A 6 -3.12 11.48 3.48
CA ALA A 6 -2.33 11.42 4.71
C ALA A 6 -2.11 12.80 5.37
N ASN A 7 -2.11 13.88 4.57
CA ASN A 7 -1.94 15.26 5.01
C ASN A 7 -3.15 15.82 5.79
N LEU A 8 -4.31 15.15 5.75
CA LEU A 8 -5.45 15.56 6.54
C LEU A 8 -5.29 15.16 8.02
N PRO A 9 -5.78 15.99 8.97
CA PRO A 9 -5.91 15.60 10.37
C PRO A 9 -6.65 14.27 10.53
N ASN A 10 -6.30 13.48 11.54
CA ASN A 10 -6.84 12.13 11.74
C ASN A 10 -8.38 12.09 11.82
N TYR A 11 -9.00 13.09 12.45
CA TYR A 11 -10.46 13.20 12.56
C TYR A 11 -11.18 13.55 11.24
N LEU A 12 -10.43 13.91 10.19
CA LEU A 12 -10.93 14.21 8.85
C LEU A 12 -10.58 13.12 7.83
N LYS A 13 -9.41 12.50 7.98
CA LYS A 13 -8.79 11.58 7.01
C LYS A 13 -9.68 10.40 6.57
N TYR A 14 -10.51 9.88 7.47
CA TYR A 14 -11.37 8.72 7.22
C TYR A 14 -12.86 9.06 7.10
N ARG A 15 -13.21 10.36 7.04
CA ARG A 15 -14.59 10.75 6.76
C ARG A 15 -14.92 10.38 5.31
N PRO A 16 -16.10 9.79 5.01
CA PRO A 16 -16.47 9.38 3.65
C PRO A 16 -16.31 10.49 2.59
N ARG A 17 -16.56 11.75 2.95
CA ARG A 17 -16.38 12.92 2.07
C ARG A 17 -14.92 13.17 1.63
N ASN A 18 -13.94 12.69 2.40
CA ASN A 18 -12.52 12.92 2.17
C ASN A 18 -11.80 11.68 1.63
N LEU A 19 -12.54 10.59 1.38
CA LEU A 19 -11.99 9.38 0.77
C LEU A 19 -12.13 9.47 -0.75
N ILE A 20 -11.04 9.19 -1.45
CA ILE A 20 -11.02 9.11 -2.91
C ILE A 20 -11.33 7.66 -3.28
N ILE A 21 -12.49 7.42 -3.88
CA ILE A 21 -12.85 6.06 -4.34
C ILE A 21 -12.08 5.79 -5.63
N TYR A 22 -11.27 4.73 -5.64
CA TYR A 22 -10.57 4.29 -6.84
C TYR A 22 -11.41 3.31 -7.66
N GLY A 23 -11.97 2.30 -6.99
CA GLY A 23 -12.67 1.23 -7.70
C GLY A 23 -13.52 0.38 -6.78
N ILE A 24 -14.55 -0.21 -7.38
CA ILE A 24 -15.50 -1.13 -6.74
C ILE A 24 -15.42 -2.43 -7.53
N THR A 25 -15.05 -3.53 -6.87
CA THR A 25 -15.01 -4.85 -7.48
C THR A 25 -16.43 -5.39 -7.62
N PRO A 26 -16.85 -5.86 -8.80
CA PRO A 26 -18.16 -6.48 -8.98
C PRO A 26 -18.27 -7.78 -8.18
N GLY A 27 -19.46 -8.04 -7.62
CA GLY A 27 -19.81 -9.32 -6.99
C GLY A 27 -20.34 -10.34 -8.02
N PRO A 28 -20.68 -11.58 -7.60
CA PRO A 28 -20.76 -12.07 -6.22
C PRO A 28 -19.47 -12.72 -5.70
N LYS A 29 -18.53 -13.04 -6.58
CA LYS A 29 -17.29 -13.73 -6.22
C LYS A 29 -16.16 -12.73 -6.02
N GLU A 30 -15.34 -12.99 -5.02
CA GLU A 30 -14.11 -12.23 -4.80
C GLU A 30 -13.10 -12.49 -5.94
N PHE A 31 -12.35 -11.46 -6.32
CA PHE A 31 -11.31 -11.58 -7.33
C PHE A 31 -10.19 -12.51 -6.84
N SER A 32 -9.61 -13.25 -7.79
CA SER A 32 -8.30 -13.89 -7.62
C SER A 32 -7.19 -12.83 -7.47
N ALA A 33 -5.99 -13.26 -7.08
CA ALA A 33 -4.85 -12.37 -6.98
C ALA A 33 -4.55 -11.70 -8.34
N ASP A 34 -4.52 -12.47 -9.42
CA ASP A 34 -4.21 -11.97 -10.76
C ASP A 34 -5.26 -10.98 -11.27
N GLU A 35 -6.55 -11.28 -11.09
CA GLU A 35 -7.64 -10.37 -11.46
C GLU A 35 -7.57 -9.06 -10.67
N LEU A 36 -7.27 -9.13 -9.37
CA LEU A 36 -7.17 -7.94 -8.52
C LEU A 36 -5.94 -7.10 -8.88
N GLN A 37 -4.80 -7.74 -9.14
CA GLN A 37 -3.59 -7.05 -9.58
C GLN A 37 -3.79 -6.39 -10.95
N TYR A 38 -4.43 -7.10 -11.89
CA TYR A 38 -4.79 -6.53 -13.19
C TYR A 38 -5.72 -5.32 -13.03
N PHE A 39 -6.74 -5.43 -12.17
CA PHE A 39 -7.64 -4.32 -11.86
C PHE A 39 -6.91 -3.10 -11.27
N MET A 40 -5.91 -3.33 -10.41
CA MET A 40 -5.14 -2.27 -9.76
C MET A 40 -4.02 -1.67 -10.62
N LYS A 41 -3.67 -2.30 -11.76
CA LYS A 41 -2.51 -1.92 -12.56
C LYS A 41 -2.48 -0.43 -12.89
N ASN A 42 -3.61 0.12 -13.35
CA ASN A 42 -3.69 1.54 -13.73
C ASN A 42 -3.47 2.47 -12.53
N LEU A 43 -3.96 2.11 -11.33
CA LEU A 43 -3.69 2.88 -10.11
C LEU A 43 -2.21 2.87 -9.79
N VAL A 44 -1.57 1.70 -9.86
CA VAL A 44 -0.15 1.56 -9.53
C VAL A 44 0.69 2.38 -10.50
N ASP A 45 0.43 2.29 -11.80
CA ASP A 45 1.11 3.08 -12.84
C ASP A 45 0.95 4.60 -12.57
N ASP A 46 -0.25 5.06 -12.23
CA ASP A 46 -0.50 6.47 -11.92
C ASP A 46 0.19 6.91 -10.62
N LEU A 47 0.20 6.07 -9.59
CA LEU A 47 0.90 6.35 -8.33
C LEU A 47 2.42 6.45 -8.53
N ILE A 48 3.00 5.59 -9.37
CA ILE A 48 4.42 5.65 -9.74
C ILE A 48 4.72 6.98 -10.43
N ARG A 49 3.94 7.35 -11.46
CA ARG A 49 4.11 8.63 -12.17
C ARG A 49 3.96 9.84 -11.25
N LEU A 50 2.96 9.83 -10.37
CA LEU A 50 2.76 10.90 -9.39
C LEU A 50 3.89 10.99 -8.37
N TYR A 51 4.58 9.89 -8.08
CA TYR A 51 5.73 9.87 -7.19
C TYR A 51 7.00 10.37 -7.87
N GLU A 52 7.30 9.86 -9.07
CA GLU A 52 8.53 10.15 -9.81
C GLU A 52 8.49 11.53 -10.47
N ASP A 53 7.45 11.80 -11.24
CA ASP A 53 7.32 13.03 -12.03
C ASP A 53 6.54 14.10 -11.26
N GLY A 54 5.47 13.66 -10.59
CA GLY A 54 4.46 14.56 -10.02
C GLY A 54 3.60 15.25 -11.09
N ILE A 55 2.69 16.10 -10.64
CA ILE A 55 1.78 16.88 -11.49
C ILE A 55 1.89 18.36 -11.18
N PHE A 56 1.66 19.21 -12.18
CA PHE A 56 1.66 20.65 -11.99
C PHE A 56 0.24 21.16 -11.77
N VAL A 57 -0.03 21.75 -10.59
CA VAL A 57 -1.37 22.16 -10.18
C VAL A 57 -1.36 23.63 -9.80
N LYS A 58 -2.30 24.38 -10.38
CA LYS A 58 -2.59 25.77 -9.99
C LYS A 58 -3.56 25.77 -8.82
N THR A 59 -3.26 26.57 -7.80
CA THR A 59 -4.13 26.76 -6.64
C THR A 59 -4.28 28.27 -6.37
N PRO A 60 -5.27 28.72 -5.58
CA PRO A 60 -5.40 30.12 -5.23
C PRO A 60 -4.13 30.71 -4.58
N LEU A 61 -3.40 29.91 -3.80
CA LEU A 61 -2.14 30.31 -3.18
C LEU A 61 -0.94 30.27 -4.14
N TYR A 62 -1.01 29.46 -5.19
CA TYR A 62 0.03 29.29 -6.20
C TYR A 62 -0.56 29.47 -7.62
N PRO A 63 -0.84 30.72 -8.04
CA PRO A 63 -1.50 31.00 -9.33
C PRO A 63 -0.63 30.66 -10.55
N GLN A 64 0.68 30.71 -10.40
CA GLN A 64 1.65 30.22 -11.40
C GLN A 64 1.76 28.69 -11.42
N GLY A 65 1.12 28.02 -10.46
CA GLY A 65 1.17 26.58 -10.26
C GLY A 65 2.38 26.11 -9.46
N GLN A 66 2.25 24.89 -8.95
CA GLN A 66 3.29 24.21 -8.20
C GLN A 66 3.32 22.74 -8.61
N ARG A 67 4.52 22.15 -8.69
CA ARG A 67 4.66 20.70 -8.84
C ARG A 67 4.32 20.01 -7.52
N ILE A 68 3.35 19.12 -7.56
CA ILE A 68 2.89 18.29 -6.45
C ILE A 68 3.23 16.83 -6.76
N ARG A 69 3.83 16.15 -5.80
CA ARG A 69 4.09 14.70 -5.85
C ARG A 69 3.21 13.96 -4.86
N VAL A 70 2.87 12.73 -5.17
CA VAL A 70 2.09 11.84 -4.29
C VAL A 70 2.95 10.65 -3.90
N ALA A 71 2.88 10.23 -2.65
CA ALA A 71 3.51 9.01 -2.17
C ALA A 71 2.47 8.13 -1.49
N LEU A 72 2.45 6.85 -1.82
CA LEU A 72 1.63 5.87 -1.12
C LEU A 72 2.34 5.43 0.16
N ILE A 73 1.75 5.76 1.30
CA ILE A 73 2.39 5.56 2.62
C ILE A 73 2.05 4.20 3.21
N ALA A 74 0.85 3.66 3.01
CA ALA A 74 0.45 2.38 3.58
C ALA A 74 -0.72 1.77 2.81
N VAL A 75 -0.79 0.45 2.81
CA VAL A 75 -1.97 -0.32 2.36
C VAL A 75 -2.63 -0.91 3.60
N CYS A 76 -3.86 -0.47 3.90
CA CYS A 76 -4.63 -0.97 5.03
C CYS A 76 -5.69 -1.95 4.51
N CYS A 77 -5.52 -3.23 4.82
CA CYS A 77 -6.43 -4.28 4.41
C CYS A 77 -6.36 -5.45 5.41
N ASP A 78 -7.32 -6.37 5.33
CA ASP A 78 -7.26 -7.62 6.07
C ASP A 78 -6.24 -8.59 5.44
N HIS A 79 -6.00 -9.74 6.09
CA HIS A 79 -4.96 -10.67 5.65
C HIS A 79 -5.19 -11.24 4.24
N PRO A 80 -6.39 -11.71 3.86
CA PRO A 80 -6.63 -12.23 2.51
C PRO A 80 -6.38 -11.18 1.41
N ALA A 81 -6.85 -9.95 1.61
CA ALA A 81 -6.60 -8.87 0.65
C ALA A 81 -5.12 -8.48 0.60
N MET A 82 -4.41 -8.47 1.74
CA MET A 82 -2.97 -8.20 1.78
C MET A 82 -2.16 -9.25 0.98
N CYS A 83 -2.53 -10.52 1.06
CA CYS A 83 -1.90 -11.58 0.27
C CYS A 83 -2.07 -11.35 -1.24
N LYS A 84 -3.26 -10.93 -1.68
CA LYS A 84 -3.58 -10.70 -3.10
C LYS A 84 -2.98 -9.39 -3.64
N VAL A 85 -3.06 -8.32 -2.86
CA VAL A 85 -2.65 -6.96 -3.27
C VAL A 85 -1.15 -6.76 -3.11
N CYS A 86 -0.57 -7.28 -2.02
CA CYS A 86 0.83 -6.99 -1.66
C CYS A 86 1.75 -8.21 -1.79
N GLY A 87 1.25 -9.34 -2.32
CA GLY A 87 2.05 -10.54 -2.55
C GLY A 87 2.51 -11.27 -1.28
N PHE A 88 1.84 -11.04 -0.14
CA PHE A 88 2.14 -11.75 1.10
C PHE A 88 1.72 -13.23 1.01
N GLY A 89 2.40 -14.09 1.76
CA GLY A 89 2.05 -15.50 1.88
C GLY A 89 0.81 -15.70 2.74
N ASP A 90 -0.12 -16.52 2.25
CA ASP A 90 -1.28 -16.98 3.03
C ASP A 90 -0.83 -17.93 4.16
N HIS A 91 -1.70 -18.12 5.15
CA HIS A 91 -1.48 -18.99 6.33
C HIS A 91 -1.06 -20.43 5.98
N ARG A 92 -1.36 -20.91 4.76
CA ARG A 92 -1.02 -22.27 4.30
C ARG A 92 0.40 -22.44 3.81
N LYS A 93 1.16 -21.35 3.63
CA LYS A 93 2.56 -21.46 3.21
C LYS A 93 3.42 -22.00 4.35
N GLU A 94 4.39 -22.85 4.02
CA GLU A 94 5.35 -23.38 5.00
C GLU A 94 6.43 -22.34 5.36
N GLU A 95 6.74 -21.41 4.46
CA GLU A 95 7.72 -20.33 4.62
C GLU A 95 7.36 -19.14 3.72
N GLY A 96 7.91 -17.96 4.00
CA GLY A 96 7.78 -16.79 3.11
C GLY A 96 6.44 -16.07 3.22
N PHE A 97 5.98 -15.84 4.45
CA PHE A 97 4.75 -15.09 4.75
C PHE A 97 4.85 -13.62 4.36
N CYS A 98 6.04 -13.05 4.43
CA CYS A 98 6.31 -11.68 4.03
C CYS A 98 7.57 -11.61 3.18
N SER A 99 7.72 -10.52 2.43
CA SER A 99 8.87 -10.28 1.55
C SER A 99 10.24 -10.20 2.24
N ARG A 100 10.27 -10.09 3.57
CA ARG A 100 11.50 -9.92 4.34
C ARG A 100 11.80 -11.09 5.27
N CYS A 101 10.78 -11.84 5.67
CA CYS A 101 10.88 -12.86 6.69
C CYS A 101 10.88 -14.23 6.01
N HIS A 102 11.92 -15.00 6.31
CA HIS A 102 12.09 -16.40 5.89
C HIS A 102 11.74 -17.36 7.03
N ILE A 103 10.78 -16.97 7.87
CA ILE A 103 10.37 -17.79 9.00
C ILE A 103 9.44 -18.91 8.54
N ARG A 104 9.64 -20.10 9.09
CA ARG A 104 8.77 -21.24 8.84
C ARG A 104 7.47 -21.14 9.64
N HIS A 105 6.42 -21.76 9.13
CA HIS A 105 5.10 -21.79 9.77
C HIS A 105 5.19 -22.32 11.21
N SER A 106 5.99 -23.37 11.42
CA SER A 106 6.26 -23.97 12.73
C SER A 106 6.89 -23.01 13.75
N GLN A 107 7.55 -21.95 13.28
CA GLN A 107 8.29 -21.00 14.12
C GLN A 107 7.52 -19.70 14.37
N LEU A 108 6.32 -19.51 13.80
CA LEU A 108 5.54 -18.26 13.94
C LEU A 108 5.24 -17.83 15.39
N ARG A 109 5.30 -18.77 16.34
CA ARG A 109 5.02 -18.52 17.77
C ARG A 109 6.28 -18.28 18.60
N THR A 110 7.45 -18.24 17.98
CA THR A 110 8.72 -18.06 18.69
C THR A 110 9.15 -16.60 18.74
N LYS A 111 10.15 -16.28 19.56
CA LYS A 111 10.66 -14.90 19.68
C LYS A 111 11.33 -14.44 18.39
N GLU A 112 11.91 -15.36 17.65
CA GLU A 112 12.55 -15.12 16.36
C GLU A 112 11.54 -14.60 15.33
N ALA A 113 10.28 -15.07 15.40
CA ALA A 113 9.15 -14.59 14.58
C ALA A 113 8.76 -13.13 14.82
N MET A 114 9.07 -12.61 16.00
CA MET A 114 8.74 -11.25 16.40
C MET A 114 9.82 -10.25 15.98
N THR A 115 10.81 -10.69 15.20
CA THR A 115 11.91 -9.86 14.71
C THR A 115 11.95 -9.86 13.18
N ASN A 116 12.18 -8.69 12.57
CA ASN A 116 12.27 -8.57 11.10
C ASN A 116 13.71 -8.80 10.58
N GLY A 117 14.55 -9.55 11.30
CA GLY A 117 15.98 -9.73 10.97
C GLY A 117 16.84 -8.46 11.03
N GLU A 118 16.23 -7.28 11.21
CA GLU A 118 16.90 -5.99 11.30
C GLU A 118 16.70 -5.37 12.69
N LYS A 119 17.78 -4.92 13.33
CA LYS A 119 17.73 -3.95 14.44
C LYS A 119 16.91 -2.75 13.98
N LEU A 120 15.98 -2.29 14.82
CA LEU A 120 15.14 -1.11 14.60
C LEU A 120 15.95 0.08 14.06
N LEU A 121 16.00 0.24 12.74
CA LEU A 121 16.63 1.37 12.06
C LEU A 121 15.55 2.38 11.69
N SER A 122 15.84 3.63 12.03
CA SER A 122 14.92 4.76 12.25
C SER A 122 14.23 5.33 11.02
N ASP A 123 14.46 4.83 9.80
CA ASP A 123 14.04 5.54 8.58
C ASP A 123 12.87 4.83 7.89
N ARG A 124 11.66 5.06 8.44
CA ARG A 124 10.41 4.37 8.04
C ARG A 124 9.80 4.85 6.72
N VAL A 125 10.24 5.98 6.17
CA VAL A 125 9.54 6.63 5.04
C VAL A 125 10.07 6.16 3.68
N THR A 126 11.38 5.93 3.54
CA THR A 126 11.99 5.60 2.23
C THR A 126 11.80 4.13 1.81
N ARG A 127 11.58 3.23 2.77
CA ARG A 127 11.44 1.78 2.52
C ARG A 127 10.00 1.35 2.19
N LEU A 128 8.96 2.03 2.68
CA LEU A 128 7.58 1.68 2.30
C LEU A 128 7.28 2.05 0.84
N ILE A 129 7.83 3.17 0.35
CA ILE A 129 7.59 3.61 -1.03
C ILE A 129 8.21 2.64 -2.04
N ASN A 130 9.46 2.21 -1.84
CA ASN A 130 10.08 1.20 -2.71
C ASN A 130 9.42 -0.19 -2.59
N TYR A 131 8.73 -0.48 -1.48
CA TYR A 131 8.11 -1.78 -1.27
C TYR A 131 6.68 -1.86 -1.80
N VAL A 132 5.95 -0.75 -1.80
CA VAL A 132 4.56 -0.69 -2.30
C VAL A 132 4.51 -0.32 -3.79
N LEU A 133 5.51 0.40 -4.32
CA LEU A 133 5.57 0.79 -5.74
C LEU A 133 6.44 -0.14 -6.62
N ARG A 134 7.17 -1.11 -6.05
CA ARG A 134 7.92 -2.14 -6.80
C ARG A 134 7.29 -3.54 -6.73
N ILE A 135 6.01 -3.63 -6.33
CA ILE A 135 5.21 -4.85 -6.50
C ILE A 135 4.70 -4.86 -7.95
#